data_AF-A0A847VAE0-F1
#
_entry.id   AF-A0A847VAE0-F1
#
_cell.length_a   1.000
_cell.length_b   1.000
_cell.length_c   1.000
_cell.angle_alpha   90.00
_cell.angle_beta   90.00
_cell.angle_gamma   90.00
#
_symmetry.space_group_name_H-M   'P 1'
#
loop_
_entity.id
_entity.type
_entity.pdbx_description
1 polymer ?
#
loop_
_entity_poly.entity_id
_entity_poly.type
_entity_poly.pdbx_seq_one_letter_code
_entity_poly.pdbx_strand_id
1 'polypeptide(L)'
;ERVTTGGDGRILLVEKKVPERAHPERSIEEWIKVSWGLSLFSDDLAGRGYTRAATTIERFLPWLQNYTAFPKEHWNRIRTTNGMERINKELKRRTRVMGAFPSEHALLRSAGSILRDINEEWVTGKRYLSMEE
;
A
#
# COMPACT_ATOMS: atom_id res chain seq x y z
N GLU A 1 1.19 -8.95 10.89
CA GLU A 1 0.24 -8.19 10.05
C GLU A 1 0.96 -7.01 9.37
N ARG A 2 1.24 -7.10 8.07
CA ARG A 2 1.57 -5.94 7.20
C ARG A 2 1.56 -6.45 5.75
N VAL A 3 0.55 -6.05 4.99
CA VAL A 3 0.56 -6.13 3.53
C VAL A 3 1.16 -4.82 3.05
N THR A 4 2.34 -4.86 2.45
CA THR A 4 2.97 -3.66 1.87
C THR A 4 3.16 -3.91 0.40
N THR A 5 2.72 -3.02 -0.47
CA THR A 5 3.09 -3.14 -1.89
C THR A 5 4.47 -2.51 -2.08
N GLY A 6 5.45 -3.27 -2.58
CA GLY A 6 6.73 -2.68 -3.00
C GLY A 6 6.51 -1.54 -3.99
N GLY A 7 7.47 -0.61 -4.10
CA GLY A 7 7.38 0.56 -4.98
C GLY A 7 7.28 0.27 -6.48
N ASP A 8 7.29 -1.01 -6.86
CA ASP A 8 7.05 -1.60 -8.18
C ASP A 8 5.60 -2.10 -8.37
N GLY A 9 4.72 -1.96 -7.36
CA GLY A 9 3.34 -2.46 -7.39
C GLY A 9 3.17 -3.91 -6.95
N ARG A 10 4.20 -4.58 -6.41
CA ARG A 10 4.10 -5.96 -5.91
C ARG A 10 3.48 -6.02 -4.52
N ILE A 11 2.39 -6.76 -4.32
CA ILE A 11 1.83 -7.05 -3.00
C ILE A 11 2.81 -7.94 -2.21
N LEU A 12 3.50 -7.39 -1.20
CA LEU A 12 4.32 -8.16 -0.26
C LEU A 12 3.38 -8.69 0.83
N LEU A 13 2.90 -9.91 0.62
CA LEU A 13 2.34 -10.75 1.67
C LEU A 13 3.52 -11.32 2.48
N VAL A 14 3.84 -10.71 3.62
CA VAL A 14 4.79 -11.30 4.58
C VAL A 14 4.13 -12.59 5.10
N GLU A 15 4.58 -13.79 4.75
CA GLU A 15 5.83 -14.43 5.22
C GLU A 15 6.69 -15.10 4.14
N LYS A 16 6.31 -15.05 2.85
CA LYS A 16 7.17 -15.46 1.74
C LYS A 16 6.86 -14.57 0.56
N LYS A 17 7.89 -13.91 0.01
CA LYS A 17 7.81 -13.24 -1.29
C LYS A 17 7.26 -14.26 -2.28
N VAL A 18 6.01 -14.10 -2.74
CA VAL A 18 5.49 -14.91 -3.85
C VAL A 18 6.44 -14.62 -5.02
N PRO A 19 7.21 -15.61 -5.50
CA PRO A 19 8.19 -15.35 -6.55
C PRO A 19 7.46 -14.86 -7.78
N GLU A 20 7.95 -13.82 -8.44
CA GLU A 20 7.40 -13.34 -9.72
C GLU A 20 7.44 -14.44 -10.80
N ARG A 21 8.37 -15.40 -10.65
CA ARG A 21 8.47 -16.64 -11.43
C ARG A 21 7.34 -17.65 -11.15
N ALA A 22 6.50 -17.43 -10.16
CA ALA A 22 5.34 -18.28 -9.88
C ALA A 22 4.19 -18.03 -10.86
N HIS A 23 4.25 -16.97 -11.69
CA HIS A 23 3.22 -16.67 -12.70
C HIS A 23 3.86 -16.23 -14.03
N PRO A 24 4.39 -17.18 -14.83
CA PRO A 24 5.01 -16.85 -16.12
C PRO A 24 3.97 -16.46 -17.20
N GLU A 25 2.71 -16.87 -17.06
CA GLU A 25 1.66 -16.67 -18.07
C GLU A 25 0.87 -15.35 -17.97
N ARG A 26 0.70 -14.76 -16.78
CA ARG A 26 -0.03 -13.48 -16.59
C ARG A 26 0.48 -12.69 -15.39
N SER A 27 0.70 -11.40 -15.58
CA SER A 27 1.04 -10.46 -14.51
C SER A 27 -0.19 -10.16 -13.62
N ILE A 28 0.04 -9.79 -12.36
CA ILE A 28 -1.02 -9.37 -11.42
C ILE A 28 -1.85 -8.21 -12.00
N GLU A 29 -1.23 -7.33 -12.78
CA GLU A 29 -1.91 -6.21 -13.43
C GLU A 29 -2.95 -6.66 -14.46
N GLU A 30 -2.73 -7.80 -15.12
CA GLU A 30 -3.69 -8.38 -16.06
C GLU A 30 -4.87 -9.03 -15.33
N TRP A 31 -4.63 -9.64 -14.17
CA TRP A 31 -5.69 -10.18 -13.32
C TRP A 31 -6.59 -9.07 -12.77
N ILE A 32 -6.02 -7.94 -12.34
CA ILE A 32 -6.76 -6.80 -11.80
C ILE A 32 -7.68 -6.15 -12.85
N LYS A 33 -7.34 -6.23 -14.14
CA LYS A 33 -8.16 -5.66 -15.24
C LYS A 33 -9.47 -6.42 -15.48
N VAL A 34 -9.58 -7.67 -15.01
CA VAL A 34 -10.78 -8.50 -15.20
C VAL A 34 -11.65 -8.41 -13.95
N SER A 35 -12.97 -8.20 -14.13
CA SER A 35 -13.93 -8.06 -13.02
C SER A 35 -13.87 -9.18 -11.98
N TRP A 36 -13.47 -10.39 -12.38
CA TRP A 36 -13.34 -11.58 -11.54
C TRP A 36 -11.89 -12.06 -11.37
N GLY A 37 -10.91 -11.32 -11.90
CA GLY A 37 -9.54 -11.82 -12.02
C GLY A 37 -8.83 -11.98 -10.69
N LEU A 38 -9.20 -11.21 -9.65
CA LEU A 38 -8.67 -11.43 -8.30
C LEU A 38 -9.19 -12.71 -7.65
N SER A 39 -10.42 -13.14 -7.97
CA SER A 39 -10.97 -14.41 -7.49
C SER A 39 -10.25 -15.59 -8.15
N LEU A 40 -10.10 -15.54 -9.48
CA LEU A 40 -9.37 -16.56 -10.22
C LEU A 40 -7.88 -16.63 -9.81
N PHE A 41 -7.30 -15.47 -9.48
CA PHE A 41 -5.94 -15.41 -8.95
C PHE A 41 -5.83 -16.04 -7.55
N SER A 42 -6.85 -15.88 -6.70
CA SER A 42 -6.93 -16.60 -5.42
C SER A 42 -6.96 -18.11 -5.64
N ASP A 43 -7.80 -18.58 -6.56
CA ASP A 43 -7.93 -20.00 -6.88
C ASP A 43 -6.62 -20.58 -7.45
N ASP A 44 -5.93 -19.86 -8.33
CA ASP A 44 -4.62 -20.24 -8.86
C ASP A 44 -3.56 -20.32 -7.74
N LEU A 45 -3.53 -19.35 -6.83
CA LEU A 45 -2.64 -19.37 -5.67
C LEU A 45 -2.92 -20.55 -4.75
N ALA A 46 -4.19 -20.87 -4.51
CA ALA A 46 -4.59 -22.03 -3.72
C ALA A 46 -4.13 -23.34 -4.40
N GLY A 47 -4.34 -23.47 -5.72
CA GLY A 47 -3.91 -24.61 -6.52
C GLY A 47 -2.39 -24.84 -6.53
N ARG A 48 -1.61 -23.76 -6.39
CA ARG A 48 -0.13 -23.80 -6.28
C ARG A 48 0.38 -24.02 -4.84
N GLY A 49 -0.51 -24.16 -3.85
CA GLY A 49 -0.16 -24.37 -2.45
C GLY A 49 0.13 -23.08 -1.67
N TYR A 50 -0.14 -21.90 -2.24
CA TYR A 50 -0.03 -20.61 -1.56
C TYR A 50 -1.33 -20.26 -0.80
N THR A 51 -1.85 -21.21 0.00
CA THR A 51 -3.17 -21.11 0.65
C THR A 51 -3.33 -19.84 1.48
N ARG A 52 -2.30 -19.39 2.21
CA ARG A 52 -2.37 -18.15 2.99
C ARG A 52 -2.56 -16.91 2.13
N ALA A 53 -1.95 -16.88 0.94
CA ALA A 53 -2.08 -15.76 0.02
C ALA A 53 -3.49 -15.72 -0.59
N ALA A 54 -3.99 -16.88 -1.02
CA ALA A 54 -5.34 -17.06 -1.52
C ALA A 54 -6.39 -16.59 -0.48
N THR A 55 -6.36 -17.15 0.73
CA THR A 55 -7.27 -16.76 1.81
C THR A 55 -7.22 -15.27 2.14
N THR A 56 -6.05 -14.64 2.03
CA THR A 56 -5.93 -13.19 2.23
C THR A 56 -6.65 -12.42 1.13
N ILE A 57 -6.46 -12.81 -0.13
CA ILE A 57 -7.12 -12.16 -1.27
C ILE A 57 -8.63 -12.33 -1.18
N GLU A 58 -9.13 -13.53 -0.93
CA GLU A 58 -10.57 -13.79 -0.71
C GLU A 58 -11.15 -12.93 0.41
N ARG A 59 -10.47 -12.88 1.55
CA ARG A 59 -10.92 -12.09 2.71
C ARG A 59 -11.06 -10.60 2.38
N PHE A 60 -10.13 -10.06 1.61
CA PHE A 60 -10.10 -8.63 1.26
C PHE A 60 -10.74 -8.30 -0.09
N LEU A 61 -11.21 -9.30 -0.83
CA LEU A 61 -11.76 -9.15 -2.19
C LEU A 61 -12.79 -8.02 -2.31
N PRO A 62 -13.75 -7.84 -1.37
CA PRO A 62 -14.71 -6.74 -1.45
C PRO A 62 -14.08 -5.34 -1.40
N TRP A 63 -12.88 -5.21 -0.86
CA TRP A 63 -12.21 -3.93 -0.59
C TRP A 63 -11.05 -3.66 -1.55
N LEU A 64 -10.47 -4.69 -2.15
CA LEU A 64 -9.28 -4.58 -3.02
C LEU A 64 -9.50 -3.64 -4.22
N GLN A 65 -10.74 -3.52 -4.70
CA GLN A 65 -11.10 -2.69 -5.84
C GLN A 65 -11.60 -1.29 -5.45
N ASN A 66 -11.66 -0.91 -4.17
CA ASN A 66 -12.24 0.38 -3.76
C ASN A 66 -11.54 1.60 -4.38
N TYR A 67 -10.27 1.47 -4.77
CA TYR A 67 -9.54 2.53 -5.45
C TYR A 67 -10.13 2.88 -6.84
N THR A 68 -10.93 2.00 -7.45
CA THR A 68 -11.56 2.26 -8.75
C THR A 68 -12.67 3.30 -8.68
N ALA A 69 -13.11 3.67 -7.47
CA ALA A 69 -14.04 4.77 -7.27
C ALA A 69 -13.42 6.16 -7.49
N PHE A 70 -12.08 6.24 -7.59
CA PHE A 70 -11.34 7.48 -7.84
C PHE A 70 -11.00 7.65 -9.34
N PRO A 71 -10.61 8.86 -9.80
CA PRO A 71 -10.11 9.05 -11.16
C PRO A 71 -8.92 8.14 -11.49
N LYS A 72 -8.81 7.70 -12.75
CA LYS A 72 -7.79 6.72 -13.19
C LYS A 72 -6.36 7.21 -12.97
N GLU A 73 -6.15 8.51 -13.02
CA GLU A 73 -4.90 9.21 -12.77
C GLU A 73 -4.38 8.95 -11.34
N HIS A 74 -5.27 8.59 -10.42
CA HIS A 74 -4.95 8.35 -9.01
C HIS A 74 -4.76 6.88 -8.66
N TRP A 75 -5.25 5.95 -9.50
CA TRP A 75 -5.26 4.52 -9.18
C TRP A 75 -3.87 3.99 -8.81
N ASN A 76 -2.82 4.38 -9.55
CA ASN A 76 -1.45 3.95 -9.27
C ASN A 76 -0.93 4.43 -7.90
N ARG A 77 -1.37 5.61 -7.44
CA ARG A 77 -0.97 6.14 -6.14
C ARG A 77 -1.76 5.50 -5.00
N ILE A 78 -3.05 5.25 -5.20
CA ILE A 78 -3.95 4.67 -4.19
C ILE A 78 -3.70 3.17 -4.01
N ARG A 79 -3.49 2.43 -5.11
CA ARG A 79 -3.27 0.97 -5.06
C ARG A 79 -1.95 0.56 -4.41
N THR A 80 -1.04 1.51 -4.17
CA THR A 80 0.29 1.23 -3.60
C THR A 80 0.45 1.84 -2.20
N THR A 81 1.29 1.22 -1.37
CA THR A 81 1.69 1.68 -0.05
C THR A 81 2.83 2.71 -0.09
N ASN A 82 3.25 3.15 -1.28
CA ASN A 82 4.34 4.12 -1.46
C ASN A 82 4.17 5.40 -0.64
N GLY A 83 2.96 5.98 -0.64
CA GLY A 83 2.67 7.18 0.14
C GLY A 83 2.82 6.93 1.64
N MET A 84 2.27 5.82 2.13
CA MET A 84 2.35 5.44 3.54
C MET A 84 3.79 5.11 3.96
N GLU A 85 4.54 4.41 3.12
CA GLU A 85 5.96 4.09 3.37
C GLU A 85 6.82 5.35 3.42
N ARG A 86 6.58 6.32 2.53
CA ARG A 86 7.26 7.62 2.56
C ARG A 86 6.98 8.37 3.87
N ILE A 87 5.72 8.45 4.29
CA ILE A 87 5.34 9.09 5.56
C ILE A 87 6.00 8.37 6.74
N ASN A 88 5.91 7.04 6.79
CA ASN A 88 6.51 6.24 7.86
C ASN A 88 8.04 6.40 7.93
N LYS A 89 8.71 6.48 6.77
CA LYS A 89 10.14 6.74 6.69
C LYS A 89 10.48 8.11 7.25
N GLU A 90 9.69 9.12 6.92
CA GLU A 90 9.94 10.49 7.37
C GLU A 90 9.68 10.65 8.88
N LEU A 91 8.60 10.05 9.38
CA LEU A 91 8.32 10.00 10.81
C LEU A 91 9.49 9.37 11.57
N LYS A 92 9.94 8.18 11.15
CA LYS A 92 11.10 7.50 11.75
C LYS A 92 12.39 8.33 11.66
N ARG A 93 12.64 8.99 10.53
CA ARG A 93 13.86 9.78 10.32
C ARG A 93 13.91 10.98 11.28
N ARG A 94 12.81 11.72 11.42
CA ARG A 94 12.75 12.93 12.25
C ARG A 94 12.67 12.62 13.74
N THR A 95 12.02 11.53 14.13
CA THR A 95 11.97 11.11 15.55
C THR A 95 13.23 10.39 16.01
N ARG A 96 14.09 9.90 15.10
CA ARG A 96 15.34 9.19 15.45
C ARG A 96 16.24 9.97 16.42
N VAL A 97 16.30 11.30 16.28
CA VAL A 97 17.15 12.17 17.13
C VAL A 97 16.57 12.33 18.54
N MET A 98 15.26 12.15 18.71
CA MET A 98 14.60 12.35 20.01
C MET A 98 14.94 11.23 21.00
N GLY A 99 15.28 10.03 20.53
CA GLY A 99 15.68 8.88 21.35
C GLY A 99 14.52 8.26 22.14
N ALA A 100 13.91 9.03 23.04
CA ALA A 100 12.74 8.67 23.83
C ALA A 100 11.82 9.89 24.02
N PHE A 101 10.53 9.63 24.23
CA PHE A 101 9.54 10.69 24.50
C PHE A 101 9.22 10.76 26.00
N PRO A 102 9.13 11.96 26.58
CA PRO A 102 8.82 12.12 28.01
C PRO A 102 7.35 11.81 28.35
N SER A 103 6.46 11.76 27.35
CA SER A 103 5.06 11.34 27.50
C SER A 103 4.44 11.03 26.13
N GLU A 104 3.28 10.36 26.13
CA GLU A 104 2.48 10.14 24.92
C GLU A 104 2.07 11.46 24.25
N HIS A 105 1.73 12.49 25.03
CA HIS A 105 1.41 13.81 24.51
C HIS A 105 2.58 14.45 23.76
N ALA A 106 3.82 14.25 24.23
CA ALA A 106 5.00 14.72 23.52
C ALA A 106 5.18 13.99 22.19
N LEU A 107 4.99 12.66 22.16
CA LEU A 107 5.00 11.85 20.94
C LEU A 107 3.97 12.34 19.92
N LEU A 108 2.71 12.52 20.35
CA LEU A 108 1.62 12.94 19.48
C LEU A 108 1.86 14.34 18.91
N ARG A 109 2.38 15.28 19.71
CA ARG A 109 2.73 16.63 19.22
C ARG A 109 3.84 16.58 18.17
N SER A 110 4.89 15.80 18.41
CA SER A 110 5.99 15.66 17.45
C SER A 110 5.52 15.01 16.15
N ALA A 111 4.75 13.92 16.24
CA ALA A 111 4.19 13.27 15.05
C ALA A 111 3.24 14.20 14.29
N GLY A 112 2.36 14.91 14.99
CA GLY A 112 1.45 15.88 14.39
C GLY A 112 2.16 17.07 13.73
N SER A 113 3.26 17.56 14.31
CA SER A 113 4.10 18.58 13.68
C SER A 113 4.70 18.06 12.37
N ILE A 114 5.28 16.85 12.38
CA ILE A 114 5.89 16.25 11.18
C ILE A 114 4.85 16.05 10.07
N LEU A 115 3.66 15.56 10.41
CA LEU A 115 2.58 15.36 9.45
C LEU A 115 2.08 16.68 8.87
N ARG A 116 2.04 17.74 9.68
CA ARG A 116 1.70 19.09 9.22
C ARG A 116 2.70 19.62 8.21
N ASP A 117 3.99 19.47 8.48
CA ASP A 117 5.06 19.91 7.56
C ASP A 117 4.96 19.16 6.22
N ILE A 118 4.72 17.84 6.26
CA ILE A 118 4.53 17.02 5.05
C ILE A 118 3.28 17.50 4.27
N ASN A 119 2.20 17.78 4.98
CA ASN A 119 0.98 18.30 4.35
C ASN A 119 1.22 19.66 3.69
N GLU A 120 1.93 20.58 4.37
CA GLU A 120 2.29 21.87 3.80
C GLU A 120 3.13 21.74 2.53
N GLU A 121 4.10 20.83 2.51
CA GLU A 121 4.88 20.50 1.30
C GLU A 121 3.99 20.01 0.15
N TRP A 122 2.98 19.17 0.46
CA TRP A 122 2.07 18.65 -0.56
C TRP A 122 1.08 19.69 -1.09
N VAL A 123 0.65 20.64 -0.25
CA VAL A 123 -0.25 21.74 -0.65
C VAL A 123 0.50 22.79 -1.46
N THR A 124 1.71 23.16 -1.05
CA THR A 124 2.51 24.23 -1.67
C THR A 124 3.35 23.76 -2.85
N GLY A 125 3.77 22.50 -2.86
CA GLY A 125 4.59 21.89 -3.90
C GLY A 125 3.79 21.05 -4.88
N LYS A 126 4.31 19.86 -5.21
CA LYS A 126 3.65 18.92 -6.13
C LYS A 126 2.58 18.12 -5.37
N ARG A 127 1.31 18.48 -5.57
CA ARG A 127 0.17 17.77 -4.96
C ARG A 127 0.24 16.26 -5.22
N TYR A 128 0.11 15.48 -4.14
CA TYR A 128 0.20 14.01 -4.20
C TYR A 128 -1.04 13.37 -4.83
N LEU A 129 -2.23 13.93 -4.61
CA LEU A 129 -3.47 13.61 -5.31
C LEU A 129 -4.14 14.94 -5.67
N SER A 130 -4.65 15.06 -6.89
CA SER A 130 -5.31 16.28 -7.37
C SER A 130 -6.77 15.95 -7.62
N MET A 131 -7.62 16.30 -6.67
CA MET A 131 -9.05 16.04 -6.75
C MET A 131 -9.81 17.14 -7.51
N GLU A 132 -9.10 18.10 -8.13
CA GLU A 132 -9.67 19.10 -9.03
C GLU A 132 -9.93 18.45 -10.40
N GLU A 133 -11.19 18.50 -10.85
CA GLU A 133 -11.60 18.36 -12.25
C GLU A 133 -11.23 19.60 -13.06
#